data_AF-A0A2V3UYM4-F1
#
_entry.id   AF-A0A2V3UYM4-F1
#
_cell.length_a   1.000
_cell.length_b   1.000
_cell.length_c   1.000
_cell.angle_alpha   90.00
_cell.angle_beta   90.00
_cell.angle_gamma   90.00
#
_symmetry.space_group_name_H-M   'P 1'
#
loop_
_entity.id
_entity.type
_entity.pdbx_description
1 polymer ?
#
loop_
_entity_poly.entity_id
_entity_poly.type
_entity_poly.pdbx_seq_one_letter_code
_entity_poly.pdbx_strand_id
1 'polypeptide(L)' 'MMADAMDALAARQPGYLGMDHAGVQGGFGMTVSYWADDGSARAWRDNPEHRAAREAGRDRWYEHYTLHVAKIERGYAWP' A
#
# COMPACT_ATOMS: atom_id res chain seq x y z
N MET A 1 1.57 3.95 -14.45
CA MET A 1 2.66 3.10 -13.92
C MET A 1 2.07 1.96 -13.09
N MET A 2 2.85 0.97 -12.67
CA MET A 2 2.37 -0.11 -11.79
C MET A 2 1.79 0.45 -10.47
N ALA A 3 2.38 1.53 -9.95
CA ALA A 3 1.88 2.25 -8.78
C ALA A 3 0.45 2.79 -8.99
N ASP A 4 0.23 3.63 -10.01
CA ASP A 4 -1.11 4.20 -10.30
C ASP A 4 -2.20 3.12 -10.50
N ALA A 5 -1.83 1.97 -11.09
CA ALA A 5 -2.75 0.85 -11.26
C ALA A 5 -3.12 0.18 -9.92
N MET A 6 -2.15 0.04 -9.01
CA MET A 6 -2.39 -0.47 -7.66
C MET A 6 -3.19 0.52 -6.81
N ASP A 7 -2.98 1.81 -6.98
CA ASP A 7 -3.76 2.85 -6.28
C ASP A 7 -5.23 2.79 -6.72
N ALA A 8 -5.47 2.74 -8.03
CA ALA A 8 -6.82 2.61 -8.59
C ALA A 8 -7.48 1.28 -8.20
N LEU A 9 -6.71 0.20 -8.05
CA LEU A 9 -7.22 -1.08 -7.57
C LEU A 9 -7.56 -1.05 -6.08
N ALA A 10 -6.68 -0.49 -5.24
CA ALA A 10 -6.90 -0.31 -3.81
C ALA A 10 -8.14 0.54 -3.54
N ALA A 11 -8.33 1.63 -4.30
CA ALA A 11 -9.48 2.53 -4.17
C ALA A 11 -10.84 1.86 -4.41
N ARG A 12 -10.87 0.69 -5.06
CA ARG A 12 -12.09 -0.10 -5.31
C ARG A 12 -12.39 -1.13 -4.22
N GLN A 13 -11.48 -1.34 -3.28
CA GLN A 13 -11.64 -2.36 -2.25
C GLN A 13 -12.52 -1.84 -1.10
N PRO A 14 -13.37 -2.69 -0.50
CA PRO A 14 -14.10 -2.34 0.70
C PRO A 14 -13.16 -1.87 1.82
N GLY A 15 -13.54 -0.79 2.51
CA GLY A 15 -12.78 -0.26 3.64
C GLY A 15 -11.54 0.55 3.28
N TYR A 16 -11.29 0.87 2.00
CA TYR A 16 -10.22 1.79 1.61
C TYR A 16 -10.48 3.22 2.12
N LEU A 17 -9.45 3.85 2.70
CA LEU A 17 -9.52 5.22 3.24
C LEU A 17 -8.52 6.20 2.60
N GLY A 18 -7.55 5.70 1.82
CA GLY A 18 -6.54 6.54 1.18
C GLY A 18 -5.19 5.85 1.02
N MET A 19 -4.27 6.53 0.36
CA MET A 19 -2.90 6.09 0.20
C MET A 19 -1.95 7.28 0.12
N ASP A 20 -0.82 7.17 0.80
CA ASP A 20 0.30 8.11 0.70
C ASP A 20 1.52 7.42 0.12
N HIS A 21 2.28 8.17 -0.67
CA HIS A 21 3.55 7.74 -1.21
C HIS A 21 4.62 8.75 -0.81
N ALA A 22 5.76 8.23 -0.37
CA ALA A 22 6.93 9.03 -0.09
C ALA A 22 8.16 8.28 -0.61
N GLY A 23 9.12 8.99 -1.18
CA GLY A 23 10.35 8.37 -1.61
C GLY A 23 11.26 9.28 -2.40
N VAL A 24 12.47 8.80 -2.66
CA VAL A 24 13.47 9.46 -3.50
C VAL A 24 13.72 8.60 -4.73
N GLN A 25 13.89 9.23 -5.89
CA GLN A 25 14.21 8.52 -7.13
C GLN A 25 15.51 7.72 -6.96
N GLY A 26 15.44 6.40 -7.16
CA GLY A 26 16.58 5.50 -6.99
C GLY A 26 16.98 5.22 -5.53
N GLY A 27 16.18 5.69 -4.56
CA GLY A 27 16.43 5.50 -3.12
C GLY A 27 15.26 4.80 -2.43
N PHE A 28 15.16 5.02 -1.11
CA PHE A 28 14.09 4.46 -0.29
C PHE A 28 12.72 4.98 -0.74
N GLY A 29 11.77 4.05 -0.89
CA GLY A 29 10.37 4.33 -1.18
C GLY A 29 9.46 3.72 -0.12
N MET A 30 8.40 4.43 0.20
CA MET A 30 7.38 4.05 1.16
C MET A 30 6.00 4.27 0.55
N THR A 31 5.10 3.33 0.82
CA THR A 31 3.68 3.45 0.49
C THR A 31 2.89 3.08 1.74
N VAL A 32 1.99 3.95 2.16
CA VAL A 32 1.11 3.75 3.32
C VAL A 32 -0.31 3.72 2.80
N SER A 33 -0.99 2.60 3.00
CA SER A 33 -2.41 2.46 2.64
C SER A 33 -3.26 2.44 3.89
N TYR A 34 -4.34 3.22 3.89
CA TYR A 34 -5.24 3.40 5.02
C TYR A 34 -6.50 2.57 4.83
N TRP A 35 -6.88 1.85 5.88
CA TRP A 35 -8.01 0.91 5.85
C TRP A 35 -8.89 1.09 7.08
N ALA A 36 -10.19 0.87 6.93
CA ALA A 36 -11.18 1.00 8.00
C ALA A 36 -10.92 0.01 9.16
N ASP A 37 -10.40 -1.17 8.84
CA ASP A 37 -10.06 -2.21 9.80
C ASP A 37 -8.99 -3.18 9.25
N ASP A 38 -8.46 -4.03 10.13
CA ASP A 38 -7.46 -5.05 9.77
C ASP A 38 -8.03 -6.11 8.80
N GLY A 39 -9.33 -6.38 8.83
CA GLY A 39 -9.98 -7.30 7.91
C GLY A 39 -9.92 -6.81 6.46
N SER A 40 -10.20 -5.53 6.26
CA SER A 40 -10.12 -4.82 4.98
C SER A 40 -8.67 -4.75 4.48
N ALA A 41 -7.73 -4.43 5.38
CA ALA A 41 -6.30 -4.42 5.04
C ALA A 41 -5.78 -5.81 4.62
N ARG A 42 -6.24 -6.88 5.28
CA ARG A 42 -5.92 -8.27 4.90
C ARG A 42 -6.53 -8.65 3.57
N ALA A 43 -7.81 -8.33 3.35
CA ALA A 43 -8.48 -8.58 2.09
C ALA A 43 -7.75 -7.88 0.93
N TRP A 44 -7.27 -6.65 1.14
CA TRP A 44 -6.43 -5.97 0.17
C TRP A 44 -5.10 -6.71 -0.07
N ARG A 45 -4.39 -7.09 0.99
CA ARG A 45 -3.14 -7.87 0.87
C ARG A 45 -3.34 -9.16 0.07
N ASP A 46 -4.48 -9.81 0.22
CA ASP A 46 -4.79 -11.10 -0.42
C ASP A 46 -5.50 -10.95 -1.77
N ASN A 47 -5.76 -9.72 -2.23
CA ASN A 47 -6.26 -9.46 -3.56
C ASN A 47 -5.31 -10.09 -4.62
N PRO A 48 -5.83 -10.89 -5.58
CA PRO A 48 -4.98 -11.64 -6.51
C PRO A 48 -4.05 -10.75 -7.37
N GLU A 49 -4.56 -9.61 -7.86
CA GLU A 49 -3.78 -8.68 -8.68
C GLU A 49 -2.70 -8.00 -7.84
N HIS A 50 -3.03 -7.60 -6.61
CA HIS A 50 -2.06 -7.01 -5.68
C HIS A 50 -0.99 -8.01 -5.25
N ARG A 51 -1.37 -9.26 -4.99
CA ARG A 51 -0.42 -10.34 -4.68
C ARG A 51 0.55 -10.55 -5.83
N ALA A 52 0.05 -10.68 -7.05
CA ALA A 52 0.88 -10.83 -8.25
C ALA A 52 1.82 -9.63 -8.45
N ALA A 53 1.34 -8.41 -8.26
CA ALA A 53 2.17 -7.20 -8.33
C ALA A 53 3.29 -7.19 -7.29
N ARG A 54 3.01 -7.62 -6.04
CA ARG A 54 4.00 -7.72 -4.96
C ARG A 54 5.05 -8.80 -5.23
N GLU A 55 4.64 -9.94 -5.76
CA GLU A 55 5.54 -11.03 -6.15
C GLU A 55 6.47 -10.58 -7.29
N ALA A 56 5.92 -9.98 -8.35
CA ALA A 56 6.72 -9.38 -9.42
C ALA A 56 7.63 -8.25 -8.92
N GLY A 57 7.19 -7.50 -7.91
CA GLY A 57 7.96 -6.47 -7.20
C GLY A 57 9.20 -7.05 -6.51
N ARG A 58 9.02 -8.14 -5.76
CA ARG A 58 10.10 -8.85 -5.06
C ARG A 58 11.19 -9.33 -6.02
N ASP A 59 10.79 -9.90 -7.15
CA ASP A 59 11.74 -10.51 -8.07
C ASP A 59 12.55 -9.50 -8.89
N ARG A 60 12.07 -8.25 -8.99
CA ARG A 60 12.60 -7.27 -9.96
C ARG A 60 13.10 -5.96 -9.35
N TRP A 61 12.56 -5.52 -8.21
CA TRP A 61 12.70 -4.12 -7.77
C TRP A 61 13.17 -3.94 -6.34
N TYR A 62 13.03 -4.97 -5.48
CA TYR A 62 13.38 -4.84 -4.06
C TYR A 62 14.53 -5.76 -3.68
N GLU A 63 15.67 -5.19 -3.32
CA GLU A 63 16.72 -5.91 -2.59
C GLU A 63 16.23 -6.27 -1.18
N HIS A 64 15.43 -5.40 -0.56
CA HIS A 64 14.78 -5.63 0.73
C HIS A 64 13.54 -4.74 0.90
N TYR A 65 12.54 -5.21 1.65
CA TYR A 65 11.46 -4.35 2.16
C TYR A 65 10.89 -4.90 3.49
N THR A 66 10.28 -4.01 4.26
CA THR A 66 9.54 -4.35 5.48
C THR A 66 8.08 -3.93 5.34
N LEU A 67 7.17 -4.73 5.89
CA LEU A 67 5.75 -4.40 5.96
C LEU A 67 5.34 -4.26 7.42
N HIS A 68 4.78 -3.11 7.78
CA HIS A 68 4.18 -2.87 9.07
C HIS A 68 2.67 -2.69 8.92
N VAL A 69 1.91 -3.27 9.86
CA VAL A 69 0.49 -3.00 10.02
C VAL A 69 0.34 -2.31 11.37
N ALA A 70 -0.24 -1.11 11.37
CA ALA A 70 -0.39 -0.29 12.55
C ALA A 70 -1.84 0.19 12.66
N LYS A 71 -2.33 0.29 13.90
CA LYS A 71 -3.61 0.95 14.20
C LYS A 71 -3.35 2.43 14.42
N ILE A 72 -4.04 3.27 13.64
CA ILE A 72 -4.00 4.72 13.83
C ILE A 72 -4.96 5.08 14.94
N GLU A 73 -4.43 5.57 16.06
CA GLU A 73 -5.25 6.00 17.20
C GLU A 73 -5.72 7.46 17.04
N ARG A 74 -4.96 8.30 16.32
CA ARG A 74 -5.24 9.71 16.07
C ARG A 74 -4.63 10.18 14.76
N GLY A 75 -5.27 11.12 14.07
CA GLY A 75 -4.75 11.80 12.89
C GLY A 75 -5.11 13.28 12.90
N TYR A 76 -4.21 14.13 12.41
CA TYR A 76 -4.39 15.57 12.31
C TYR A 76 -3.92 16.03 10.93
N ALA A 77 -4.61 17.00 10.33
CA ALA A 77 -4.23 17.59 9.06
C ALA A 77 -4.23 19.12 9.17
N TRP A 78 -3.30 19.77 8.47
CA TRP A 78 -3.21 21.23 8.36
C TRP A 78 -3.12 21.62 6.87
N PRO A 79 -3.82 22.68 6.41
CA PRO A 79 -3.76 23.14 5.01
C PRO A 79 -2.39 23.69 4.58
#